data_AF-A0A353GXE2-F1
#
_entry.id   AF-A0A353GXE2-F1
#
_cell.length_a   1.000
_cell.length_b   1.000
_cell.length_c   1.000
_cell.angle_alpha   90.00
_cell.angle_beta   90.00
_cell.angle_gamma   90.00
#
_symmetry.space_group_name_H-M   'P 1'
#
loop_
_entity.id
_entity.type
_entity.pdbx_description
1 polymer ?
#
loop_
_entity_poly.entity_id
_entity_poly.type
_entity_poly.pdbx_seq_one_letter_code
_entity_poly.pdbx_strand_id
1 'polypeptide(L)'
;MPNFANPFQGNIDRKISKEELIQAIRLDIAGELEAIYIYDAHVQATDDQLAQKVISDIRDEEKAHVGELITLLRILDPEEAAHFASGEGEVKEMLAELGISQPVTSQPEKTGVDSGTASTVGSLI
;
A
#
# COMPACT_ATOMS: atom_id res chain seq x y z
N MET A 1 14.98 -6.64 -15.06
CA MET A 1 14.56 -8.04 -15.08
C MET A 1 15.05 -8.72 -13.81
N PRO A 2 14.16 -9.21 -12.95
CA PRO A 2 14.55 -10.03 -11.82
C PRO A 2 15.29 -11.27 -12.34
N ASN A 3 16.47 -11.54 -11.79
CA ASN A 3 17.23 -12.76 -12.07
C ASN A 3 16.95 -13.75 -10.93
N PHE A 4 15.82 -14.44 -11.05
CA PHE A 4 15.25 -15.32 -10.02
C PHE A 4 16.12 -16.49 -9.57
N ALA A 5 17.20 -16.81 -10.30
CA ALA A 5 18.06 -17.96 -10.00
C ALA A 5 19.01 -17.73 -8.80
N ASN A 6 19.18 -16.50 -8.32
CA ASN A 6 20.04 -16.20 -7.17
C ASN A 6 19.24 -15.61 -5.99
N PRO A 7 18.98 -16.37 -4.91
CA PRO A 7 18.20 -15.90 -3.76
C PRO A 7 18.93 -14.82 -2.93
N PHE A 8 20.20 -14.56 -3.21
CA PHE A 8 21.02 -13.56 -2.50
C PHE A 8 21.29 -12.30 -3.34
N GLN A 9 20.69 -12.15 -4.52
CA GLN A 9 21.04 -11.05 -5.42
C GLN A 9 20.67 -9.66 -4.90
N GLY A 10 19.83 -9.58 -3.86
CA GLY A 10 19.51 -8.34 -3.13
C GLY A 10 20.27 -8.14 -1.81
N ASN A 11 21.09 -9.11 -1.38
CA ASN A 11 21.85 -8.99 -0.15
C ASN A 11 23.23 -8.37 -0.42
N ILE A 12 23.63 -7.44 0.43
CA ILE A 12 24.99 -6.92 0.50
C ILE A 12 25.63 -7.38 1.81
N ASP A 13 26.97 -7.45 1.87
CA ASP A 13 27.72 -7.96 3.04
C ASP A 13 27.74 -6.99 4.25
N ARG A 14 26.72 -6.13 4.36
CA ARG A 14 26.48 -5.21 5.47
C ARG A 14 25.00 -4.91 5.62
N LYS A 15 24.63 -4.25 6.71
CA LYS A 15 23.31 -3.62 6.80
C LYS A 15 23.27 -2.37 5.92
N ILE A 16 22.11 -2.12 5.31
CA ILE A 16 21.86 -0.89 4.55
C ILE A 16 21.74 0.31 5.49
N SER A 17 22.11 1.49 5.01
CA SER A 17 21.89 2.75 5.74
C SER A 17 20.41 3.13 5.74
N LYS A 18 20.05 4.17 6.50
CA LYS A 18 18.67 4.70 6.51
C LYS A 18 18.28 5.22 5.11
N GLU A 19 19.19 5.91 4.44
CA GLU A 19 18.99 6.47 3.10
C GLU A 19 18.81 5.36 2.06
N GLU A 20 19.61 4.29 2.16
CA GLU A 20 19.45 3.11 1.30
C GLU A 20 18.14 2.36 1.56
N LEU A 21 17.69 2.29 2.82
CA LEU A 21 16.37 1.73 3.15
C LEU A 21 15.24 2.57 2.55
N ILE A 22 15.33 3.90 2.60
CA ILE A 22 14.34 4.79 1.97
C ILE A 22 14.30 4.53 0.45
N GLN A 23 15.45 4.36 -0.21
CA GLN A 23 15.51 3.99 -1.63
C GLN A 23 14.91 2.61 -1.90
N ALA A 24 15.14 1.63 -1.02
CA ALA A 24 14.56 0.30 -1.14
C ALA A 24 13.03 0.35 -1.03
N ILE A 25 12.47 1.13 -0.08
CA ILE A 25 11.02 1.30 0.05
C ILE A 25 10.41 1.97 -1.19
N ARG A 26 11.09 2.94 -1.81
CA ARG A 26 10.65 3.52 -3.09
C ARG A 26 10.59 2.46 -4.20
N LEU A 27 11.56 1.54 -4.22
CA LEU A 27 11.55 0.40 -5.14
C LEU A 27 10.41 -0.59 -4.83
N ASP A 28 10.15 -0.86 -3.56
CA ASP A 28 9.05 -1.73 -3.13
C ASP A 28 7.70 -1.14 -3.56
N ILE A 29 7.46 0.17 -3.36
CA ILE A 29 6.26 0.87 -3.86
C ILE A 29 6.12 0.72 -5.37
N ALA A 30 7.21 0.90 -6.12
CA ALA A 30 7.20 0.73 -7.57
C ALA A 30 6.86 -0.72 -7.97
N GLY A 31 7.35 -1.70 -7.21
CA GLY A 31 7.03 -3.12 -7.40
C GLY A 31 5.55 -3.41 -7.20
N GLU A 32 4.94 -2.87 -6.14
CA GLU A 32 3.50 -3.06 -5.92
C GLU A 32 2.64 -2.40 -7.01
N LEU A 33 3.03 -1.21 -7.48
CA LEU A 33 2.36 -0.54 -8.60
C LEU A 33 2.49 -1.33 -9.91
N GLU A 34 3.66 -1.94 -10.17
CA GLU A 34 3.87 -2.83 -11.31
C GLU A 34 2.99 -4.08 -11.19
N ALA A 35 2.91 -4.69 -9.99
CA ALA A 35 2.06 -5.84 -9.73
C ALA A 35 0.58 -5.52 -10.01
N ILE A 36 0.06 -4.38 -9.50
CA ILE A 36 -1.30 -3.91 -9.79
C ILE A 36 -1.53 -3.83 -11.30
N TYR A 37 -0.62 -3.19 -12.03
CA TYR A 37 -0.73 -3.03 -13.49
C TYR A 37 -0.75 -4.37 -14.22
N ILE A 38 0.16 -5.29 -13.88
CA ILE A 38 0.28 -6.61 -14.50
C ILE A 38 -0.97 -7.44 -14.23
N TYR A 39 -1.42 -7.51 -12.98
CA TYR A 39 -2.58 -8.30 -12.60
C TYR A 39 -3.86 -7.77 -13.26
N ASP A 40 -4.02 -6.44 -13.34
CA ASP A 40 -5.17 -5.86 -14.04
C ASP A 40 -5.19 -6.23 -15.52
N ALA A 41 -4.04 -6.17 -16.19
CA ALA A 41 -3.91 -6.60 -17.59
C ALA A 41 -4.24 -8.09 -17.77
N HIS A 42 -3.81 -8.96 -16.86
CA HIS A 42 -4.13 -10.39 -16.91
C HIS A 42 -5.62 -10.67 -16.71
N VAL A 43 -6.27 -9.99 -15.76
CA VAL A 43 -7.72 -10.11 -15.52
C VAL A 43 -8.51 -9.69 -16.77
N GLN A 44 -8.10 -8.61 -17.44
CA GLN A 44 -8.74 -8.14 -18.67
C GLN A 44 -8.51 -9.07 -19.87
N ALA A 45 -7.40 -9.82 -19.89
CA ALA A 45 -6.99 -10.63 -21.04
C ALA A 45 -7.47 -12.10 -21.00
N THR A 46 -7.97 -12.58 -19.87
CA THR A 46 -8.41 -13.98 -19.70
C THR A 46 -9.92 -14.09 -19.57
N ASP A 47 -10.49 -15.18 -20.11
CA ASP A 47 -11.90 -15.56 -19.92
C ASP A 47 -12.09 -16.61 -18.80
N ASP A 48 -11.00 -17.09 -18.18
CA ASP A 48 -11.08 -18.05 -17.07
C ASP A 48 -11.58 -17.37 -15.79
N GLN A 49 -12.79 -17.73 -15.36
CA GLN A 49 -13.46 -17.11 -14.23
C GLN A 49 -12.73 -17.32 -12.89
N LEU A 50 -12.06 -18.47 -12.71
CA LEU A 50 -11.29 -18.73 -11.50
C LEU A 50 -10.06 -17.84 -11.45
N ALA A 51 -9.33 -17.73 -12.57
CA ALA A 51 -8.17 -16.86 -12.68
C ALA A 51 -8.54 -15.39 -12.44
N GLN A 52 -9.62 -14.89 -13.07
CA GLN A 52 -10.11 -13.53 -12.84
C GLN A 52 -10.38 -13.27 -11.36
N LYS A 53 -11.07 -14.20 -10.67
CA LYS A 53 -11.42 -14.04 -9.26
C LYS A 53 -10.19 -13.97 -8.37
N VAL A 54 -9.24 -14.89 -8.52
CA VAL A 54 -8.04 -14.96 -7.69
C VAL A 54 -7.10 -13.78 -7.97
N ILE A 55 -6.83 -13.48 -9.24
CA ILE A 55 -5.88 -12.43 -9.61
C ILE A 55 -6.43 -11.04 -9.24
N SER A 56 -7.75 -10.82 -9.35
CA SER A 56 -8.36 -9.55 -8.91
C SER A 56 -8.23 -9.34 -7.40
N ASP A 57 -8.36 -10.40 -6.61
CA ASP A 57 -8.23 -10.37 -5.15
C ASP A 57 -6.80 -9.95 -4.76
N ILE A 58 -5.79 -10.63 -5.34
CA ILE A 58 -4.37 -10.29 -5.17
C ILE A 58 -4.10 -8.83 -5.57
N ARG A 59 -4.54 -8.41 -6.77
CA ARG A 59 -4.38 -7.02 -7.25
C ARG A 59 -4.92 -6.00 -6.25
N ASP A 60 -6.06 -6.28 -5.61
CA ASP A 60 -6.68 -5.35 -4.68
C ASP A 60 -5.96 -5.33 -3.32
N GLU A 61 -5.33 -6.43 -2.91
CA GLU A 61 -4.40 -6.47 -1.77
C GLU A 61 -3.14 -5.62 -2.02
N GLU A 62 -2.56 -5.65 -3.23
CA GLU A 62 -1.35 -4.85 -3.52
C GLU A 62 -1.60 -3.33 -3.39
N LYS A 63 -2.85 -2.87 -3.59
CA LYS A 63 -3.23 -1.46 -3.33
C LYS A 63 -3.10 -1.10 -1.85
N ALA A 64 -3.40 -2.04 -0.95
CA ALA A 64 -3.19 -1.85 0.48
C ALA A 64 -1.69 -1.80 0.80
N HIS A 65 -0.89 -2.68 0.19
CA HIS A 65 0.56 -2.67 0.36
C HIS A 65 1.21 -1.36 -0.10
N VAL A 66 0.76 -0.78 -1.24
CA VAL A 66 1.15 0.58 -1.65
C VAL A 66 0.86 1.59 -0.54
N GLY A 67 -0.32 1.54 0.09
CA GLY A 67 -0.69 2.42 1.19
C GLY A 67 0.20 2.25 2.43
N GLU A 68 0.52 1.00 2.80
CA GLU A 68 1.41 0.68 3.91
C GLU A 68 2.83 1.21 3.69
N LEU A 69 3.39 0.97 2.50
CA LEU A 69 4.74 1.39 2.14
C LEU A 69 4.86 2.91 2.01
N ILE A 70 3.89 3.59 1.40
CA ILE A 70 3.85 5.07 1.36
C ILE A 70 3.79 5.64 2.78
N THR A 71 3.01 5.03 3.67
CA THR A 71 2.91 5.46 5.07
C THR A 71 4.27 5.30 5.78
N LEU A 72 4.94 4.16 5.60
CA LEU A 72 6.28 3.94 6.13
C LEU A 72 7.30 4.95 5.57
N LEU A 73 7.26 5.20 4.26
CA LEU A 73 8.13 6.17 3.59
C LEU A 73 8.00 7.57 4.21
N ARG A 74 6.76 8.04 4.41
CA ARG A 74 6.49 9.34 5.04
C ARG A 74 7.03 9.45 6.48
N ILE A 75 7.05 8.34 7.21
CA ILE A 75 7.61 8.29 8.58
C ILE A 75 9.15 8.35 8.53
N LEU A 76 9.77 7.65 7.58
CA LEU A 76 11.23 7.57 7.47
C LEU A 76 11.85 8.83 6.85
N ASP A 77 11.15 9.48 5.92
CA ASP A 77 11.54 10.69 5.19
C ASP A 77 10.48 11.82 5.36
N PRO A 78 10.55 12.60 6.45
CA PRO A 78 9.60 13.69 6.70
C PRO A 78 9.66 14.84 5.68
N GLU A 79 10.78 15.00 4.97
CA GLU A 79 10.93 16.02 3.92
C GLU A 79 10.12 15.61 2.69
N GLU A 80 10.23 14.36 2.26
CA GLU A 80 9.36 13.81 1.20
C GLU A 80 7.87 13.84 1.61
N ALA A 81 7.56 13.59 2.88
CA ALA A 81 6.19 13.73 3.38
C ALA A 81 5.64 15.16 3.23
N ALA A 82 6.46 16.19 3.40
CA ALA A 82 6.07 17.59 3.17
C ALA A 82 5.82 17.86 1.68
N HIS A 83 6.63 17.29 0.78
CA HIS A 83 6.40 17.35 -0.65
C HIS A 83 5.10 16.65 -1.06
N PHE A 84 4.77 15.50 -0.48
CA PHE A 84 3.47 14.84 -0.73
C PHE A 84 2.29 15.73 -0.32
N ALA A 85 2.36 16.36 0.86
CA ALA A 85 1.32 17.27 1.32
C ALA A 85 1.18 18.51 0.41
N SER A 86 2.31 19.04 -0.09
CA SER A 86 2.31 20.13 -1.07
C SER A 86 1.63 19.71 -2.37
N GLY A 87 1.98 18.55 -2.92
CA GLY A 87 1.37 18.01 -4.14
C GLY A 87 -0.13 17.75 -4.00
N GLU A 88 -0.59 17.26 -2.84
CA GLU A 88 -2.03 17.17 -2.54
C GLU A 88 -2.72 18.55 -2.56
N GLY A 89 -2.04 19.59 -2.06
CA GLY A 89 -2.50 20.98 -2.10
C GLY A 89 -2.64 21.50 -3.52
N GLU A 90 -1.61 21.31 -4.34
CA GLU A 90 -1.60 21.72 -5.75
C GLU A 90 -2.78 21.11 -6.53
N VAL A 91 -3.07 19.81 -6.33
CA VAL A 91 -4.23 19.17 -6.97
C VAL A 91 -5.56 19.75 -6.49
N LYS A 92 -5.67 20.09 -5.19
CA LYS A 92 -6.88 20.74 -4.65
C LYS A 92 -7.13 22.11 -5.27
N GLU A 93 -6.07 22.88 -5.50
CA GLU A 93 -6.15 24.17 -6.20
C GLU A 93 -6.62 23.99 -7.65
N MET A 94 -6.03 23.05 -8.40
CA MET A 94 -6.46 22.73 -9.77
C MET A 94 -7.93 22.30 -9.85
N LEU A 95 -8.40 21.51 -8.88
CA LEU A 95 -9.81 21.09 -8.83
C LEU A 95 -10.75 22.26 -8.57
N ALA A 96 -10.36 23.22 -7.73
CA ALA A 96 -11.14 24.43 -7.48
C ALA A 96 -11.22 25.31 -8.74
N GLU A 97 -10.12 25.46 -9.47
CA GLU A 97 -10.08 26.18 -10.75
C GLU A 97 -11.01 25.56 -11.81
N LEU A 98 -11.08 24.22 -11.83
CA LEU A 98 -11.97 23.47 -12.72
C LEU A 98 -13.43 23.41 -12.25
N GLY A 99 -13.76 23.94 -11.07
CA GLY A 99 -15.10 23.87 -10.48
C GLY A 99 -15.53 22.46 -10.08
N ILE A 100 -14.57 21.55 -9.86
CA ILE A 100 -14.84 20.15 -9.48
C ILE A 100 -14.90 20.06 -7.95
N SER A 101 -16.03 19.58 -7.43
CA SER A 101 -16.16 19.28 -5.99
C SER A 101 -15.44 17.97 -5.66
N GLN A 102 -14.66 17.96 -4.57
CA GLN A 102 -13.98 16.76 -4.09
C GLN A 102 -15.02 15.67 -3.75
N PRO A 103 -14.90 14.44 -4.28
CA PRO A 103 -15.73 13.34 -3.83
C PRO A 103 -15.41 13.01 -2.37
N VAL A 104 -16.45 12.89 -1.53
CA VAL A 104 -16.30 12.46 -0.13
C VAL A 104 -15.93 10.98 -0.12
N THR A 105 -14.66 10.66 0.10
CA THR A 105 -14.24 9.29 0.38
C THR A 105 -14.69 8.92 1.79
N SER A 106 -15.74 8.10 1.88
CA SER A 106 -16.15 7.45 3.13
C SER A 106 -15.07 6.45 3.54
N GLN A 107 -14.33 6.71 4.61
CA GLN A 107 -13.56 5.65 5.26
C GLN A 107 -14.55 4.61 5.79
N PRO A 108 -14.26 3.29 5.70
CA PRO A 108 -15.03 2.32 6.47
C PRO A 108 -14.75 2.58 7.95
N GLU A 109 -15.75 3.08 8.68
CA GLU A 109 -15.73 3.11 10.13
C GLU A 109 -15.50 1.68 10.64
N LYS A 110 -14.31 1.40 11.16
CA LYS A 110 -14.17 0.30 12.13
C LYS A 110 -14.81 0.78 13.42
N THR A 111 -16.12 0.56 13.54
CA THR A 111 -16.84 0.69 14.80
C THR A 111 -16.24 -0.30 15.79
N GLY A 112 -15.46 0.22 16.74
CA GLY A 112 -15.05 -0.52 17.91
C GLY A 112 -16.28 -0.81 18.76
N VAL A 113 -16.66 -2.08 18.85
CA VAL A 113 -17.54 -2.54 19.93
C VAL A 113 -16.67 -2.77 21.15
N ASP A 114 -16.48 -1.69 21.92
CA ASP A 114 -16.18 -1.81 23.33
C ASP A 114 -17.50 -2.15 24.04
N SER A 115 -17.64 -3.39 24.48
CA SER A 115 -18.64 -3.76 25.48
C SER A 115 -17.92 -4.42 26.64
N GLY A 116 -17.46 -3.57 27.57
CA GLY A 116 -16.98 -4.01 28.85
C GLY A 116 -18.08 -4.70 29.68
N THR A 117 -17.64 -5.72 30.40
CA THR A 117 -18.22 -6.34 31.62
C THR A 117 -19.20 -7.49 31.46
N ALA A 118 -18.66 -8.71 31.48
CA ALA A 118 -19.17 -9.78 32.34
C ALA A 118 -17.99 -10.62 32.87
N SER A 119 -17.81 -10.62 34.18
CA SER A 119 -16.77 -11.40 34.87
C SER A 119 -17.19 -12.85 35.10
N THR A 120 -16.18 -13.72 35.28
CA THR A 120 -16.17 -15.04 35.97
C THR A 120 -16.66 -16.25 35.15
N VAL A 121 -16.14 -17.47 35.23
CA VAL A 121 -15.26 -18.19 36.18
C VAL A 121 -14.38 -19.16 35.36
N GLY A 122 -13.10 -19.35 35.73
CA GLY A 122 -12.27 -20.39 35.10
C GLY A 122 -10.86 -20.51 35.68
N SER A 123 -10.75 -20.56 37.01
CA SER A 123 -9.56 -21.16 37.66
C SER A 123 -9.76 -22.67 37.80
N LEU A 124 -8.65 -23.41 37.81
CA LEU A 124 -8.49 -24.88 37.83
C LEU A 124 -8.52 -25.45 36.40
N ILE A 125 -7.42 -25.91 35.80
CA ILE A 125 -6.36 -26.81 36.28
C ILE A 125 -5.10 -26.58 35.45
#